data_AF-A0A197JLA2-F1
#
_entry.id   AF-A0A197JLA2-F1
#
_cell.length_a   1.000
_cell.length_b   1.000
_cell.length_c   1.000
_cell.angle_alpha   90.00
_cell.angle_beta   90.00
_cell.angle_gamma   90.00
#
_symmetry.space_group_name_H-M   'P 1'
#
loop_
_entity.id
_entity.type
_entity.pdbx_description
1 polymer ?
#
loop_
_entity_poly.entity_id
_entity_poly.type
_entity_poly.pdbx_seq_one_letter_code
_entity_poly.pdbx_strand_id
1 'polypeptide(L)'
;MPPNQSLNYTNPKPNKRVTKTDPCKFCKRCFPAEGLDQVLTVVTRRYGVVGTKVLLCLECRRKEFATYSESFPPTVESYMDTAYGGRIVPRINEYEARLHYCLKEDQLRHLHPIVVRSVRATPDPYEVKLYDEKSILKQARWVHGGDVGIANARQVFAAQGERVELPPVGPVLERRNKIRQAFLMRKVYASSKLPQVRNYVYTGRGNFENIVDTLAV
;
A
#
# COMPACT_ATOMS: atom_id res chain seq x y z
N MET A 1 22.50 1.60 -22.32
CA MET A 1 21.88 1.89 -21.02
C MET A 1 21.11 3.21 -21.16
N PRO A 2 19.77 3.22 -21.06
CA PRO A 2 19.03 4.48 -21.14
C PRO A 2 19.12 5.25 -19.81
N PRO A 3 19.05 6.59 -19.84
CA PRO A 3 19.30 7.43 -18.67
C PRO A 3 18.13 7.42 -17.68
N ASN A 4 18.53 7.43 -16.42
CA ASN A 4 17.71 7.54 -15.21
C ASN A 4 16.95 8.88 -15.22
N GLN A 5 15.64 8.85 -15.44
CA GLN A 5 14.78 10.03 -15.21
C GLN A 5 14.41 10.09 -13.73
N SER A 6 15.15 10.89 -12.98
CA SER A 6 14.77 11.31 -11.63
C SER A 6 13.52 12.18 -11.71
N LEU A 7 12.42 11.70 -11.14
CA LEU A 7 11.22 12.51 -10.92
C LEU A 7 11.53 13.55 -9.83
N ASN A 8 11.83 14.78 -10.26
CA ASN A 8 11.93 15.94 -9.39
C ASN A 8 10.55 16.29 -8.85
N TYR A 9 10.24 15.89 -7.62
CA TYR A 9 9.09 16.39 -6.86
C TYR A 9 9.53 17.63 -6.07
N THR A 10 9.41 18.81 -6.67
CA THR A 10 9.52 20.06 -5.93
C THR A 10 8.26 20.27 -5.09
N ASN A 11 8.43 20.41 -3.78
CA ASN A 11 7.38 20.82 -2.84
C ASN A 11 6.76 22.15 -3.31
N PRO A 12 5.44 22.22 -3.54
CA PRO A 12 4.79 23.51 -3.77
C PRO A 12 4.77 24.32 -2.47
N LYS A 13 5.21 25.58 -2.56
CA LYS A 13 5.03 26.58 -1.50
C LYS A 13 3.54 26.77 -1.19
N PRO A 14 3.14 27.01 0.08
CA PRO A 14 1.74 27.23 0.44
C PRO A 14 1.29 28.58 -0.13
N ASN A 15 0.37 28.55 -1.09
CA ASN A 15 -0.18 29.74 -1.73
C ASN A 15 -1.61 29.97 -1.26
N LYS A 16 -1.88 31.20 -0.79
CA LYS A 16 -3.16 31.89 -0.55
C LYS A 16 -4.45 31.05 -0.61
N ARG A 17 -5.24 31.05 0.48
CA ARG A 17 -6.61 30.49 0.57
C ARG A 17 -7.41 30.77 -0.71
N VAL A 18 -7.60 29.75 -1.53
CA VAL A 18 -8.52 29.76 -2.67
C VAL A 18 -9.82 29.07 -2.21
N THR A 19 -10.90 29.84 -2.05
CA THR A 19 -12.26 29.36 -1.78
C THR A 19 -12.97 28.82 -3.05
N LYS A 20 -12.22 28.23 -4.00
CA LYS A 20 -12.81 27.67 -5.23
C LYS A 20 -13.24 26.24 -4.96
N THR A 21 -14.54 26.01 -5.07
CA THR A 21 -15.09 24.67 -5.13
C THR A 21 -15.15 24.25 -6.60
N ASP A 22 -14.47 23.15 -6.93
CA ASP A 22 -14.50 22.62 -8.30
C ASP A 22 -15.67 21.64 -8.46
N PRO A 23 -16.46 21.75 -9.55
CA PRO A 23 -17.59 20.85 -9.77
C PRO A 23 -17.12 19.50 -10.29
N CYS A 24 -17.70 18.43 -9.77
CA CYS A 24 -17.50 17.09 -10.31
C CYS A 24 -18.07 16.98 -11.73
N LYS A 25 -17.30 16.42 -12.68
CA LYS A 25 -17.72 16.29 -14.08
C LYS A 25 -19.01 15.49 -14.25
N PHE A 26 -19.24 14.47 -13.42
CA PHE A 26 -20.39 13.56 -13.56
C PHE A 26 -21.61 14.02 -12.76
N CYS A 27 -21.50 14.20 -11.43
CA CYS A 27 -22.64 14.56 -10.60
C CYS A 27 -22.91 16.08 -10.53
N LYS A 28 -22.04 16.92 -11.11
CA LYS A 28 -22.15 18.39 -11.16
C LYS A 28 -22.17 19.12 -9.80
N ARG A 29 -22.12 18.39 -8.67
CA ARG A 29 -22.01 18.98 -7.33
C ARG A 29 -20.61 19.58 -7.12
N CYS A 30 -20.56 20.64 -6.32
CA CYS A 30 -19.33 21.31 -5.91
C CYS A 30 -18.75 20.66 -4.65
N PHE A 31 -17.43 20.56 -4.57
CA PHE A 31 -16.71 19.95 -3.45
C PHE A 31 -15.62 20.88 -2.92
N PRO A 32 -15.14 20.67 -1.68
CA PRO A 32 -14.02 21.44 -1.14
C PRO A 32 -12.78 21.40 -2.05
N ALA A 33 -11.97 22.46 -1.98
CA ALA A 33 -10.71 22.57 -2.72
C ALA A 33 -9.64 21.59 -2.21
N GLU A 34 -9.75 21.16 -0.96
CA GLU A 34 -8.76 20.35 -0.26
C GLU A 34 -9.45 19.28 0.60
N GLY A 35 -8.71 18.25 0.98
CA GLY A 35 -9.19 17.16 1.84
C GLY A 35 -9.51 15.87 1.08
N LEU A 36 -10.15 14.91 1.76
CA LEU A 36 -10.47 13.59 1.19
C LEU A 36 -11.59 13.67 0.13
N ASP A 37 -12.55 14.57 0.34
CA ASP A 37 -13.73 14.74 -0.49
C ASP A 37 -13.51 15.64 -1.71
N GLN A 38 -12.32 16.23 -1.85
CA GLN A 38 -12.00 17.08 -2.99
C GLN A 38 -12.15 16.32 -4.31
N VAL A 39 -12.51 17.05 -5.37
CA VAL A 39 -12.46 16.48 -6.72
C VAL A 39 -11.01 16.26 -7.12
N LEU A 40 -10.73 15.13 -7.76
CA LEU A 40 -9.40 14.79 -8.23
C LEU A 40 -9.42 14.53 -9.73
N THR A 41 -8.32 14.83 -10.39
CA THR A 41 -8.14 14.53 -11.81
C THR A 41 -7.94 13.03 -11.98
N VAL A 42 -8.87 12.38 -12.68
CA VAL A 42 -8.82 10.95 -13.01
C VAL A 42 -8.75 10.80 -14.53
N VAL A 43 -7.94 9.84 -14.98
CA VAL A 43 -7.86 9.45 -16.39
C VAL A 43 -8.94 8.40 -16.64
N THR A 44 -10.06 8.83 -17.22
CA THR A 44 -11.17 7.91 -17.55
C THR A 44 -10.84 7.13 -18.81
N ARG A 45 -11.01 5.80 -18.77
CA ARG A 45 -10.82 4.94 -19.94
C ARG A 45 -12.20 4.54 -20.45
N ARG A 46 -12.74 5.31 -21.40
CA ARG A 46 -13.97 4.91 -22.11
C ARG A 46 -13.59 4.29 -23.44
N TYR A 47 -14.08 3.08 -23.71
CA TYR A 47 -14.01 2.41 -25.01
C TYR A 47 -12.61 2.26 -25.64
N GLY A 48 -11.58 1.95 -24.85
CA GLY A 48 -10.26 1.61 -25.38
C GLY A 48 -9.44 2.77 -25.96
N VAL A 49 -9.88 4.02 -25.83
CA VAL A 49 -9.16 5.21 -26.31
C VAL A 49 -8.35 5.87 -25.18
N VAL A 50 -7.30 6.62 -25.56
CA VAL A 50 -6.48 7.48 -24.68
C VAL A 50 -7.38 8.24 -23.72
N GLY A 51 -7.18 8.01 -22.42
CA GLY A 51 -8.13 8.43 -21.41
C GLY A 51 -8.22 9.95 -21.26
N THR A 52 -9.46 10.46 -21.17
CA THR A 52 -9.69 11.89 -20.91
C THR A 52 -9.50 12.17 -19.43
N LYS A 53 -8.72 13.22 -19.12
CA LYS A 53 -8.56 13.74 -17.75
C LYS A 53 -9.83 14.49 -17.34
N VAL A 54 -10.49 14.04 -16.29
CA VAL A 54 -11.71 14.68 -15.75
C VAL A 54 -11.63 14.81 -14.23
N LEU A 55 -12.26 15.85 -13.68
CA LEU A 55 -12.36 16.05 -12.24
C LEU A 55 -13.55 15.25 -11.69
N LEU A 56 -13.29 14.32 -10.76
CA LEU A 56 -14.31 13.47 -10.15
C LEU A 56 -14.24 13.55 -8.62
N CYS A 57 -15.41 13.65 -7.99
CA CYS A 57 -15.55 13.49 -6.54
C CYS A 57 -15.39 12.02 -6.14
N LEU A 58 -15.19 11.76 -4.84
CA LEU A 58 -14.94 10.42 -4.31
C LEU A 58 -15.97 9.38 -4.78
N GLU A 59 -17.26 9.66 -4.68
CA GLU A 59 -18.31 8.71 -5.08
C GLU A 59 -18.25 8.39 -6.58
N CYS A 60 -18.00 9.39 -7.43
CA CYS A 60 -17.87 9.18 -8.88
C CYS A 60 -16.58 8.43 -9.22
N ARG A 61 -15.47 8.67 -8.48
CA ARG A 61 -14.23 7.89 -8.62
C ARG A 61 -14.45 6.42 -8.28
N ARG A 62 -15.20 6.12 -7.22
CA ARG A 62 -15.53 4.74 -6.85
C ARG A 62 -16.35 4.04 -7.94
N LYS A 63 -17.34 4.73 -8.53
CA LYS A 63 -18.13 4.20 -9.66
C LYS A 63 -17.25 3.93 -10.89
N GLU A 64 -16.35 4.87 -11.20
CA GLU A 64 -15.40 4.70 -12.30
C GLU A 64 -14.47 3.50 -12.05
N PHE A 65 -13.88 3.38 -10.86
CA PHE A 65 -13.02 2.25 -10.48
C PHE A 65 -13.75 0.89 -10.52
N ALA A 66 -15.02 0.86 -10.09
CA ALA A 66 -15.84 -0.35 -10.15
C ALA A 66 -16.14 -0.76 -11.60
N THR A 67 -16.20 0.20 -12.53
CA THR A 67 -16.44 -0.06 -13.97
C THR A 67 -15.15 -0.40 -14.71
N TYR A 68 -14.08 0.33 -14.41
CA TYR A 68 -12.77 0.23 -15.06
C TYR A 68 -11.68 0.13 -13.99
N SER A 69 -11.49 -1.09 -13.47
CA SER A 69 -10.50 -1.33 -12.42
C SER A 69 -9.08 -1.10 -12.93
N GLU A 70 -8.29 -0.36 -12.14
CA GLU A 70 -6.87 -0.16 -12.40
C GLU A 70 -6.12 -1.49 -12.30
N SER A 71 -5.16 -1.73 -13.20
CA SER A 71 -4.29 -2.90 -13.11
C SER A 71 -3.51 -2.90 -11.80
N PHE A 72 -3.26 -4.07 -11.24
CA PHE A 72 -2.41 -4.19 -10.06
C PHE A 72 -0.94 -3.98 -10.46
N PRO A 73 -0.14 -3.26 -9.67
CA PRO A 73 1.28 -3.18 -9.91
C PRO A 73 1.92 -4.57 -9.66
N PRO A 74 2.98 -4.94 -10.39
CA PRO A 74 3.67 -6.24 -10.20
C PRO A 74 4.14 -6.48 -8.76
N THR A 75 4.40 -5.41 -8.00
CA THR A 75 4.89 -5.44 -6.62
C THR A 75 3.94 -6.09 -5.62
N VAL A 76 2.64 -6.16 -5.93
CA VAL A 76 1.62 -6.82 -5.08
C VAL A 76 1.15 -8.15 -5.65
N GLU A 77 1.63 -8.53 -6.83
CA GLU A 77 1.26 -9.80 -7.43
C GLU A 77 2.09 -10.96 -6.86
N SER A 78 1.51 -12.16 -6.87
CA SER A 78 2.26 -13.35 -6.48
C SER A 78 3.24 -13.74 -7.58
N TYR A 79 4.43 -14.20 -7.19
CA TYR A 79 5.47 -14.62 -8.12
C TYR A 79 6.19 -15.88 -7.62
N MET A 80 6.89 -16.56 -8.54
CA MET A 80 7.76 -17.69 -8.19
C MET A 80 9.16 -17.17 -7.90
N ASP A 81 9.69 -17.47 -6.71
CA ASP A 81 11.08 -17.19 -6.36
C ASP A 81 11.90 -18.46 -6.56
N THR A 82 12.75 -18.46 -7.59
CA THR A 82 13.56 -19.61 -7.98
C THR A 82 14.66 -19.92 -6.98
N ALA A 83 15.18 -18.91 -6.27
CA ALA A 83 16.21 -19.08 -5.24
C ALA A 83 15.63 -19.62 -3.92
N TYR A 84 14.36 -19.35 -3.65
CA TYR A 84 13.61 -19.90 -2.52
C TYR A 84 12.94 -21.25 -2.87
N GLY A 85 12.69 -21.51 -4.15
CA GLY A 85 12.01 -22.71 -4.62
C GLY A 85 10.51 -22.71 -4.38
N GLY A 86 9.86 -21.55 -4.29
CA GLY A 86 8.45 -21.48 -3.90
C GLY A 86 7.71 -20.23 -4.36
N ARG A 87 6.38 -20.31 -4.31
CA ARG A 87 5.49 -19.17 -4.60
C ARG A 87 5.51 -18.18 -3.44
N ILE A 88 5.85 -16.94 -3.74
CA ILE A 88 5.76 -15.81 -2.81
C ILE A 88 4.45 -15.07 -3.08
N VAL A 89 3.66 -14.88 -2.01
CA VAL A 89 2.50 -14.00 -2.03
C VAL A 89 2.82 -12.80 -1.12
N PRO A 90 2.94 -11.57 -1.67
CA PRO A 90 3.18 -10.37 -0.88
C PRO A 90 2.13 -10.20 0.21
N ARG A 91 2.58 -9.98 1.44
CA ARG A 91 1.72 -9.82 2.61
C ARG A 91 2.20 -8.69 3.49
N ILE A 92 1.24 -8.01 4.08
CA ILE A 92 1.45 -6.91 5.02
C ILE A 92 0.58 -7.09 6.25
N ASN A 93 1.03 -6.56 7.39
CA ASN A 93 0.21 -6.55 8.59
C ASN A 93 -0.74 -5.34 8.59
N GLU A 94 -1.61 -5.28 9.60
CA GLU A 94 -2.56 -4.17 9.78
C GLU A 94 -1.86 -2.81 9.90
N TYR A 95 -0.75 -2.75 10.65
CA TYR A 95 0.02 -1.52 10.83
C TYR A 95 0.53 -0.97 9.48
N GLU A 96 1.10 -1.82 8.64
CA GLU A 96 1.55 -1.47 7.29
C GLU A 96 0.38 -1.08 6.38
N ALA A 97 -0.78 -1.73 6.48
CA ALA A 97 -1.96 -1.34 5.71
C ALA A 97 -2.39 0.10 6.02
N ARG A 98 -2.33 0.50 7.31
CA ARG A 98 -2.61 1.87 7.75
C ARG A 98 -1.57 2.85 7.21
N LEU A 99 -0.28 2.56 7.40
CA LEU A 99 0.81 3.44 6.97
C LEU A 99 0.87 3.62 5.46
N HIS A 100 0.74 2.51 4.71
CA HIS A 100 0.94 2.49 3.28
C HIS A 100 -0.29 2.92 2.51
N TYR A 101 -1.48 2.56 2.97
CA TYR A 101 -2.71 2.72 2.19
C TYR A 101 -3.77 3.59 2.86
N CYS A 102 -3.44 4.23 3.99
CA CYS A 102 -4.33 5.11 4.74
C CYS A 102 -5.67 4.45 5.04
N LEU A 103 -5.65 3.14 5.32
CA LEU A 103 -6.83 2.40 5.73
C LEU A 103 -7.00 2.51 7.25
N LYS A 104 -8.24 2.45 7.71
CA LYS A 104 -8.60 2.34 9.13
C LYS A 104 -8.95 0.89 9.47
N GLU A 105 -8.91 0.55 10.76
CA GLU A 105 -9.16 -0.82 11.24
C GLU A 105 -10.55 -1.35 10.83
N ASP A 106 -11.59 -0.50 10.90
CA ASP A 106 -12.94 -0.84 10.47
C ASP A 106 -13.02 -1.21 8.98
N GLN A 107 -12.17 -0.59 8.15
CA GLN A 107 -12.11 -0.84 6.71
C GLN A 107 -11.39 -2.15 6.36
N LEU A 108 -10.70 -2.77 7.33
CA LEU A 108 -10.02 -4.05 7.17
C LEU A 108 -10.88 -5.24 7.63
N ARG A 109 -11.97 -4.99 8.35
CA ARG A 109 -12.82 -6.03 8.97
C ARG A 109 -13.40 -7.04 7.97
N HIS A 110 -13.59 -6.64 6.72
CA HIS A 110 -14.15 -7.50 5.66
C HIS A 110 -13.09 -8.34 4.93
N LEU A 111 -11.81 -8.14 5.23
CA LEU A 111 -10.73 -8.93 4.65
C LEU A 111 -10.47 -10.17 5.51
N HIS A 112 -10.03 -11.25 4.89
CA HIS A 112 -9.69 -12.49 5.57
C HIS A 112 -8.22 -12.45 6.00
N PRO A 113 -7.90 -12.25 7.30
CA PRO A 113 -6.53 -12.29 7.76
C PRO A 113 -6.02 -13.73 7.85
N ILE A 114 -4.70 -13.90 7.68
CA ILE A 114 -3.97 -15.05 8.19
C ILE A 114 -3.45 -14.67 9.56
N VAL A 115 -3.92 -15.37 10.59
CA VAL A 115 -3.53 -15.15 11.97
C VAL A 115 -2.33 -16.05 12.30
N VAL A 116 -1.24 -15.44 12.75
CA VAL A 116 0.00 -16.13 13.13
C VAL A 116 0.54 -15.57 14.43
N ARG A 117 1.38 -16.35 15.13
CA ARG A 117 2.02 -15.90 16.36
C ARG A 117 3.22 -15.02 16.06
N SER A 118 3.39 -13.92 16.78
CA SER A 118 4.65 -13.16 16.71
C SER A 118 5.80 -13.99 17.28
N VAL A 119 6.95 -13.96 16.61
CA VAL A 119 8.23 -14.36 17.20
C VAL A 119 8.49 -13.48 18.43
N ARG A 120 9.01 -14.09 19.50
CA ARG A 120 9.24 -13.46 20.81
C ARG A 120 10.11 -12.21 20.70
N ALA A 121 9.47 -11.04 20.68
CA ALA A 121 10.07 -9.76 21.03
C ALA A 121 9.62 -9.27 22.42
N THR A 122 8.61 -9.93 22.99
CA THR A 122 7.93 -9.61 24.26
C THR A 122 7.69 -10.90 25.05
N PRO A 123 7.55 -10.82 26.39
CA PRO A 123 7.35 -11.99 27.25
C PRO A 123 6.10 -12.80 26.89
N ASP A 124 5.05 -12.13 26.41
CA ASP A 124 3.81 -12.78 25.98
C ASP A 124 3.72 -12.88 24.46
N PRO A 125 3.41 -14.07 23.91
CA PRO A 125 3.10 -14.22 22.49
C PRO A 125 1.78 -13.51 22.20
N TYR A 126 1.79 -12.66 21.17
CA TYR A 126 0.59 -12.04 20.64
C TYR A 126 0.35 -12.47 19.20
N GLU A 127 -0.92 -12.45 18.80
CA GLU A 127 -1.32 -12.79 17.44
C GLU A 127 -1.16 -11.60 16.51
N VAL A 128 -0.69 -11.87 15.30
CA VAL A 128 -0.50 -10.90 14.22
C VAL A 128 -1.39 -11.29 13.06
N LYS A 129 -2.18 -10.33 12.59
CA LYS A 129 -2.98 -10.45 11.37
C LYS A 129 -2.14 -10.05 10.17
N LEU A 130 -1.98 -10.97 9.22
CA LEU A 130 -1.36 -10.73 7.92
C LEU A 130 -2.42 -10.78 6.83
N TYR A 131 -2.35 -9.86 5.88
CA TYR A 131 -3.26 -9.77 4.76
C TYR A 131 -2.48 -9.86 3.45
N ASP A 132 -3.08 -10.45 2.42
CA ASP A 132 -2.60 -10.34 1.05
C ASP A 132 -2.58 -8.86 0.64
N GLU A 133 -1.41 -8.36 0.26
CA GLU A 133 -1.22 -6.95 -0.09
C GLU A 133 -2.07 -6.56 -1.32
N LYS A 134 -2.34 -7.50 -2.23
CA LYS A 134 -3.25 -7.28 -3.36
C LYS A 134 -4.68 -7.00 -2.90
N SER A 135 -5.15 -7.73 -1.90
CA SER A 135 -6.48 -7.54 -1.30
C SER A 135 -6.56 -6.21 -0.55
N ILE A 136 -5.50 -5.83 0.16
CA ILE A 136 -5.39 -4.50 0.81
C ILE A 136 -5.44 -3.38 -0.22
N LEU A 137 -4.67 -3.47 -1.30
CA LEU A 137 -4.67 -2.45 -2.35
C LEU A 137 -6.05 -2.34 -3.02
N LYS A 138 -6.73 -3.48 -3.27
CA LYS A 138 -8.11 -3.47 -3.79
C LYS A 138 -9.06 -2.73 -2.85
N GLN A 139 -8.99 -3.00 -1.55
CA GLN A 139 -9.79 -2.31 -0.54
C GLN A 139 -9.47 -0.82 -0.49
N ALA A 140 -8.20 -0.43 -0.51
CA ALA A 140 -7.77 0.96 -0.53
C ALA A 140 -8.26 1.72 -1.76
N ARG A 141 -8.21 1.11 -2.94
CA ARG A 141 -8.75 1.70 -4.18
C ARG A 141 -10.26 1.88 -4.07
N TRP A 142 -10.99 0.93 -3.48
CA TRP A 142 -12.41 1.10 -3.23
C TRP A 142 -12.70 2.22 -2.22
N VAL A 143 -11.97 2.27 -1.10
CA VAL A 143 -12.16 3.30 -0.06
C VAL A 143 -11.86 4.69 -0.61
N HIS A 144 -10.76 4.88 -1.33
CA HIS A 144 -10.28 6.21 -1.70
C HIS A 144 -10.65 6.64 -3.13
N GLY A 145 -11.17 5.72 -3.94
CA GLY A 145 -11.55 5.98 -5.33
C GLY A 145 -10.36 5.91 -6.28
N GLY A 146 -9.71 4.75 -6.33
CA GLY A 146 -8.56 4.43 -7.17
C GLY A 146 -7.22 4.90 -6.62
N ASP A 147 -6.16 4.72 -7.42
CA ASP A 147 -4.77 5.05 -7.04
C ASP A 147 -4.57 6.55 -6.80
N VAL A 148 -5.24 7.39 -7.59
CA VAL A 148 -5.25 8.86 -7.40
C VAL A 148 -5.86 9.21 -6.04
N GLY A 149 -6.91 8.50 -5.63
CA GLY A 149 -7.53 8.64 -4.32
C GLY A 149 -6.58 8.30 -3.18
N ILE A 150 -5.86 7.18 -3.30
CA ILE A 150 -4.86 6.76 -2.29
C ILE A 150 -3.75 7.82 -2.18
N ALA A 151 -3.27 8.35 -3.30
CA ALA A 151 -2.25 9.39 -3.31
C ALA A 151 -2.71 10.66 -2.58
N ASN A 152 -3.95 11.10 -2.81
CA ASN A 152 -4.55 12.20 -2.07
C ASN A 152 -4.70 11.89 -0.57
N ALA A 153 -5.19 10.69 -0.23
CA ALA A 153 -5.35 10.28 1.16
C ALA A 153 -4.02 10.36 1.93
N ARG A 154 -2.93 9.89 1.33
CA ARG A 154 -1.58 10.01 1.90
C ARG A 154 -1.18 11.46 2.20
N GLN A 155 -1.45 12.38 1.27
CA GLN A 155 -1.16 13.81 1.46
C GLN A 155 -1.98 14.41 2.60
N VAL A 156 -3.29 14.12 2.63
CA VAL A 156 -4.20 14.64 3.65
C VAL A 156 -3.85 14.11 5.05
N PHE A 157 -3.58 12.81 5.16
CA PHE A 157 -3.19 12.19 6.43
C PHE A 157 -1.85 12.74 6.94
N ALA A 158 -0.86 12.88 6.05
CA ALA A 158 0.42 13.49 6.40
C ALA A 158 0.26 14.95 6.87
N ALA A 159 -0.60 15.73 6.21
CA ALA A 159 -0.90 17.11 6.62
C ALA A 159 -1.60 17.19 8.00
N GLN A 160 -2.29 16.12 8.40
CA GLN A 160 -2.90 15.97 9.74
C GLN A 160 -1.93 15.44 10.80
N GLY A 161 -0.66 15.22 10.44
CA GLY A 161 0.36 14.71 11.35
C GLY A 161 0.33 13.19 11.53
N GLU A 162 -0.47 12.46 10.74
CA GLU A 162 -0.45 11.00 10.75
C GLU A 162 0.83 10.49 10.06
N ARG A 163 1.36 9.36 10.58
CA ARG A 163 2.50 8.70 9.96
C ARG A 163 2.04 8.01 8.67
N VAL A 164 2.64 8.40 7.55
CA VAL A 164 2.40 7.82 6.22
C VAL A 164 3.72 7.37 5.64
N GLU A 165 3.74 6.16 5.07
CA GLU A 165 4.93 5.60 4.40
C GLU A 165 4.56 5.09 3.02
N LEU A 166 5.52 5.13 2.10
CA LEU A 166 5.34 4.46 0.81
C LEU A 166 5.63 2.97 0.96
N PRO A 167 4.89 2.08 0.28
CA PRO A 167 5.25 0.67 0.19
C PRO A 167 6.71 0.53 -0.26
N PRO A 168 7.49 -0.40 0.32
CA PRO A 168 8.85 -0.65 -0.13
C PRO A 168 8.86 -1.11 -1.59
N VAL A 169 9.94 -0.82 -2.29
CA VAL A 169 10.15 -1.19 -3.69
C VAL A 169 11.50 -1.88 -3.90
N GLY A 170 11.64 -2.56 -5.04
CA GLY A 170 12.90 -3.19 -5.45
C GLY A 170 13.41 -4.24 -4.46
N PRO A 171 14.74 -4.31 -4.22
CA PRO A 171 15.33 -5.38 -3.41
C PRO A 171 14.83 -5.45 -1.97
N VAL A 172 14.41 -4.32 -1.38
CA VAL A 172 13.86 -4.28 -0.03
C VAL A 172 12.51 -4.99 0.04
N LEU A 173 11.65 -4.74 -0.96
CA LEU A 173 10.35 -5.41 -1.09
C LEU A 173 10.53 -6.92 -1.27
N GLU A 174 11.42 -7.34 -2.17
CA GLU A 174 11.69 -8.74 -2.47
C GLU A 174 12.16 -9.50 -1.22
N ARG A 175 13.15 -8.96 -0.51
CA ARG A 175 13.65 -9.59 0.73
C ARG A 175 12.60 -9.62 1.84
N ARG A 176 11.81 -8.55 2.00
CA ARG A 176 10.68 -8.50 2.95
C ARG A 176 9.66 -9.60 2.64
N ASN A 177 9.28 -9.76 1.38
CA ASN A 177 8.29 -10.75 0.99
C ASN A 177 8.84 -12.18 1.17
N LYS A 178 10.11 -12.41 0.80
CA LYS A 178 10.78 -13.70 0.97
C LYS A 178 10.87 -14.13 2.43
N ILE A 179 11.37 -13.26 3.32
CA ILE A 179 11.50 -13.62 4.74
C ILE A 179 10.14 -13.81 5.43
N ARG A 180 9.13 -13.01 5.06
CA ARG A 180 7.76 -13.21 5.53
C ARG A 180 7.17 -14.53 5.09
N GLN A 181 7.38 -14.92 3.83
CA GLN A 181 6.90 -16.20 3.31
C GLN A 181 7.52 -17.38 4.07
N ALA A 182 8.81 -17.31 4.41
CA ALA A 182 9.49 -18.35 5.19
C ALA A 182 8.99 -18.45 6.63
N PHE A 183 8.84 -17.32 7.34
CA PHE A 183 8.25 -17.33 8.69
C PHE A 183 6.80 -17.82 8.68
N LEU A 184 6.03 -17.44 7.66
CA LEU A 184 4.66 -17.91 7.51
C LEU A 184 4.56 -19.43 7.32
N MET A 185 5.51 -20.04 6.60
CA MET A 185 5.58 -21.50 6.48
C MET A 185 5.85 -22.18 7.83
N ARG A 186 6.47 -21.48 8.78
CA ARG A 186 6.64 -21.90 10.17
C ARG A 186 5.47 -21.44 11.09
N LYS A 187 4.39 -20.90 10.52
CA LYS A 187 3.20 -20.37 11.24
C LYS A 187 3.50 -19.23 12.23
N VAL A 188 4.57 -18.48 12.00
CA VAL A 188 4.97 -17.34 12.83
C VAL A 188 5.17 -16.07 12.02
N TYR A 189 5.29 -14.93 12.72
CA TYR A 189 5.62 -13.64 12.15
C TYR A 189 6.80 -13.02 12.88
N ALA A 190 7.86 -12.67 12.14
CA ALA A 190 8.97 -11.91 12.67
C ALA A 190 8.86 -10.44 12.22
N SER A 191 8.82 -9.53 13.19
CA SER A 191 8.76 -8.09 12.91
C SER A 191 10.03 -7.59 12.24
N SER A 192 9.89 -6.64 11.30
CA SER A 192 11.02 -5.92 10.71
C SER A 192 11.79 -5.06 11.71
N LYS A 193 11.31 -4.93 12.95
CA LYS A 193 12.02 -4.30 14.07
C LYS A 193 13.09 -5.22 14.68
N LEU A 194 12.99 -6.53 14.51
CA LEU A 194 14.00 -7.47 15.01
C LEU A 194 15.32 -7.22 14.27
N PRO A 195 16.47 -7.05 14.96
CA PRO A 195 17.72 -6.63 14.32
C PRO A 195 18.15 -7.51 13.15
N GLN A 196 18.05 -8.84 13.30
CA GLN A 196 18.43 -9.81 12.26
C GLN A 196 17.53 -9.69 11.01
N VAL A 197 16.21 -9.61 11.21
CA VAL A 197 15.22 -9.41 10.14
C VAL A 197 15.45 -8.06 9.45
N ARG A 198 15.63 -7.00 10.24
CA ARG A 198 15.89 -5.65 9.75
C ARG A 198 17.14 -5.62 8.87
N ASN A 199 18.24 -6.19 9.35
CA ASN A 199 19.51 -6.18 8.64
C ASN A 199 19.38 -6.94 7.31
N TYR A 200 18.75 -8.12 7.32
CA TYR A 200 18.47 -8.87 6.09
C TYR A 200 17.61 -8.06 5.10
N VAL A 201 16.47 -7.50 5.54
CA VAL A 201 15.55 -6.79 4.65
C VAL A 201 16.20 -5.54 4.03
N TYR A 202 16.85 -4.70 4.83
CA TYR A 202 17.36 -3.42 4.34
C TYR A 202 18.74 -3.51 3.69
N THR A 203 19.65 -4.36 4.18
CA THR A 203 21.03 -4.43 3.69
C THR A 203 21.36 -5.72 2.94
N GLY A 204 20.51 -6.74 3.02
CA GLY A 204 20.79 -8.07 2.48
C GLY A 204 21.81 -8.87 3.29
N ARG A 205 22.28 -8.36 4.44
CA ARG A 205 23.25 -9.04 5.29
C ARG A 205 22.59 -10.06 6.22
N GLY A 206 23.30 -11.15 6.47
CA GLY A 206 22.87 -12.25 7.32
C GLY A 206 22.51 -13.50 6.51
N ASN A 207 22.63 -14.67 7.14
CA ASN A 207 22.24 -15.93 6.52
C ASN A 207 20.72 -16.11 6.69
N PHE A 208 19.99 -16.13 5.57
CA PHE A 208 18.54 -16.24 5.52
C PHE A 208 17.99 -17.44 6.30
N GLU A 209 18.54 -18.63 6.07
CA GLU A 209 18.09 -19.88 6.70
C GLU A 209 18.31 -19.83 8.21
N ASN A 210 19.51 -19.42 8.63
CA ASN A 210 19.85 -19.28 10.04
C ASN A 210 18.92 -18.28 10.76
N ILE A 211 18.58 -17.16 10.12
CA ILE A 211 17.63 -16.18 10.69
C ILE A 211 16.25 -16.83 10.90
N VAL A 212 15.76 -17.58 9.92
CA VAL A 212 14.45 -18.25 10.02
C VAL A 212 14.48 -19.33 11.09
N ASP A 213 15.46 -20.22 11.08
CA ASP A 213 15.54 -21.35 12.00
C ASP A 213 15.78 -20.92 13.45
N THR A 214 16.56 -19.86 13.67
CA THR A 214 16.81 -19.31 15.02
C THR A 214 15.56 -18.64 15.61
N LEU A 215 14.80 -17.94 14.77
CA LEU A 215 13.69 -17.11 15.25
C LEU A 215 12.34 -17.83 15.20
N ALA A 216 12.17 -18.87 14.40
CA ALA A 216 10.91 -19.60 14.23
C ALA A 216 10.75 -20.81 15.18
N VAL A 217 11.30 -20.70 16.40
CA VAL A 217 11.25 -21.72 17.47
C VAL A 217 9.99 -21.56 18.31
#